data_AF-A0A5B9FVY6-F1
#
_entry.id   AF-A0A5B9FVY6-F1
#
_cell.length_a   1.000
_cell.length_b   1.000
_cell.length_c   1.000
_cell.angle_alpha   90.00
_cell.angle_beta   90.00
_cell.angle_gamma   90.00
#
_symmetry.space_group_name_H-M   'P 1'
#
loop_
_entity.id
_entity.type
_entity.pdbx_description
1 polymer ?
#
loop_
_entity_poly.entity_id
_entity_poly.type
_entity_poly.pdbx_seq_one_letter_code
_entity_poly.pdbx_strand_id
1 'polypeptide(L)'
;MDNFYDKSEQERLLYRKARKKVKELRGFYYHLTCYIVIMPLLIFINLRFSPEFLWFFFSLIGWGMGLGFHAMEVFGYNPFLGKGWEDRKLRELMEKERQDRAKYE
;
A
#
# COMPACT_ATOMS: atom_id res chain seq x y z
N MET A 1 9.08 -30.50 20.20
CA MET A 1 8.83 -29.17 20.85
C MET A 1 8.37 -28.14 19.82
N ASP A 2 8.13 -28.59 18.58
CA ASP A 2 8.38 -27.79 17.38
C ASP A 2 7.10 -27.14 16.86
N ASN A 3 5.95 -27.76 17.16
CA ASN A 3 4.62 -27.24 16.84
C ASN A 3 4.28 -25.96 17.62
N PHE A 4 4.73 -25.84 18.89
CA PHE A 4 4.54 -24.63 19.68
C PHE A 4 5.38 -23.46 19.13
N TYR A 5 6.61 -23.74 18.69
CA TYR A 5 7.50 -22.73 18.14
C TYR A 5 7.03 -22.23 16.77
N ASP A 6 6.61 -23.14 15.88
CA ASP A 6 6.06 -22.81 14.55
C ASP A 6 4.80 -21.93 14.64
N LYS A 7 3.90 -22.26 15.58
CA LYS A 7 2.71 -21.44 15.84
C LYS A 7 3.07 -20.02 16.29
N SER A 8 4.07 -19.88 17.17
CA SER A 8 4.52 -18.56 17.66
C SER A 8 5.15 -17.70 16.55
N GLU A 9 5.88 -18.31 15.62
CA GLU A 9 6.47 -17.63 14.46
C GLU A 9 5.38 -17.17 13.47
N GLN A 10 4.40 -18.03 13.18
CA GLN A 10 3.27 -17.67 12.32
C GLN A 10 2.47 -16.50 12.90
N GLU A 11 2.21 -16.49 14.21
CA GLU A 11 1.55 -15.38 14.90
C GLU A 11 2.36 -14.08 14.81
N ARG A 12 3.69 -14.13 15.02
CA ARG A 12 4.59 -12.97 14.84
C ARG A 12 4.55 -12.42 13.42
N LEU A 13 4.57 -13.29 12.41
CA LEU A 13 4.53 -12.92 10.99
C LEU A 13 3.20 -12.27 10.61
N LEU A 14 2.07 -12.85 11.05
CA LEU A 14 0.74 -12.29 10.84
C LEU A 14 0.61 -10.91 11.48
N TYR A 15 1.06 -10.77 12.73
CA TYR A 15 1.05 -9.49 13.43
C TYR A 15 1.88 -8.44 12.70
N ARG A 16 3.09 -8.79 12.26
CA ARG A 16 3.97 -7.89 11.50
C ARG A 16 3.33 -7.44 10.19
N LYS A 17 2.70 -8.37 9.45
CA LYS A 17 1.97 -8.07 8.21
C LYS A 17 0.79 -7.14 8.46
N ALA A 18 -0.06 -7.45 9.44
CA ALA A 18 -1.21 -6.62 9.79
C ALA A 18 -0.78 -5.20 10.19
N ARG A 19 0.25 -5.09 11.04
CA ARG A 19 0.81 -3.80 11.46
C ARG A 19 1.37 -2.98 10.29
N LYS A 20 2.05 -3.64 9.34
CA LYS A 20 2.56 -2.97 8.12
C LYS A 20 1.41 -2.42 7.29
N LYS A 21 0.38 -3.24 7.00
CA LYS A 21 -0.80 -2.83 6.23
C LYS A 21 -1.53 -1.66 6.90
N VAL A 22 -1.72 -1.69 8.22
CA VAL A 22 -2.33 -0.57 8.95
C VAL A 22 -1.51 0.72 8.83
N LYS A 23 -0.18 0.63 8.90
CA LYS A 23 0.70 1.79 8.74
C LYS A 23 0.59 2.40 7.34
N GLU A 24 0.60 1.57 6.30
CA GLU A 24 0.48 1.99 4.90
C GLU A 24 -0.90 2.60 4.61
N LEU A 25 -1.96 1.99 5.14
CA LEU A 25 -3.34 2.47 5.04
C LEU A 25 -3.53 3.84 5.71
N ARG A 26 -2.95 4.03 6.91
CA ARG A 26 -2.97 5.34 7.59
C ARG A 26 -2.23 6.40 6.78
N GLY A 27 -1.08 6.06 6.19
CA GLY A 27 -0.34 6.97 5.31
C GLY A 27 -1.17 7.37 4.09
N PHE A 28 -1.84 6.41 3.45
CA PHE A 28 -2.74 6.67 2.34
C PHE A 28 -3.86 7.63 2.70
N TYR A 29 -4.55 7.41 3.82
CA TYR A 29 -5.64 8.27 4.26
C TYR A 29 -5.18 9.70 4.54
N TYR A 30 -3.96 9.88 5.06
CA TYR A 30 -3.39 11.21 5.23
C TYR A 30 -3.24 11.92 3.87
N HIS A 31 -2.60 11.27 2.89
CA HIS A 31 -2.43 11.83 1.55
C HIS A 31 -3.76 12.07 0.83
N LEU A 32 -4.72 11.14 0.94
CA LEU A 32 -6.06 11.27 0.37
C LEU A 32 -6.83 12.45 0.98
N THR A 33 -6.78 12.60 2.31
CA THR A 33 -7.45 13.71 3.01
C THR A 33 -6.82 15.04 2.60
N CYS A 34 -5.49 15.13 2.59
CA CYS A 34 -4.80 16.32 2.11
C CYS A 34 -5.19 16.64 0.66
N TYR A 35 -5.27 15.64 -0.22
CA TYR A 35 -5.68 15.83 -1.61
C TYR A 35 -7.11 16.39 -1.71
N ILE A 36 -8.07 15.81 -1.00
CA ILE A 36 -9.48 16.25 -1.02
C ILE A 36 -9.63 17.68 -0.48
N VAL A 37 -8.82 18.09 0.51
CA VAL A 37 -8.90 19.44 1.09
C VAL A 37 -8.17 20.48 0.24
N ILE A 38 -6.98 20.15 -0.25
CA ILE A 38 -6.13 21.09 -0.99
C ILE A 38 -6.61 21.29 -2.43
N MET A 39 -7.15 20.26 -3.10
CA MET A 39 -7.58 20.39 -4.50
C MET A 39 -8.68 21.45 -4.69
N PRO A 40 -9.78 21.49 -3.91
CA PRO A 40 -10.79 22.55 -4.00
C PRO A 40 -10.20 23.94 -3.75
N LEU A 41 -9.26 24.07 -2.82
CA LEU A 41 -8.58 25.34 -2.56
C LEU A 41 -7.77 25.81 -3.78
N LEU A 42 -7.00 24.92 -4.40
CA LEU A 42 -6.23 25.25 -5.62
C LEU A 42 -7.15 25.57 -6.80
N ILE A 43 -8.23 24.83 -6.98
CA ILE A 43 -9.25 25.09 -8.00
C ILE A 43 -9.83 26.49 -7.79
N PHE A 44 -10.23 26.83 -6.56
CA PHE A 44 -10.78 28.13 -6.22
C PHE A 44 -9.77 29.25 -6.50
N ILE A 45 -8.52 29.10 -6.06
CA ILE A 45 -7.45 30.09 -6.30
C ILE A 45 -7.24 30.27 -7.81
N ASN A 46 -7.15 29.18 -8.57
CA ASN A 46 -6.92 29.27 -10.00
C ASN A 46 -8.06 30.00 -10.71
N LEU A 47 -9.31 29.63 -10.43
CA LEU A 47 -10.47 30.27 -11.05
C LEU A 47 -10.62 31.73 -10.62
N ARG A 48 -10.19 32.09 -9.40
CA ARG A 48 -10.34 33.45 -8.87
C ARG A 48 -9.27 34.43 -9.37
N PHE A 49 -8.03 33.96 -9.52
CA PHE A 49 -6.87 34.82 -9.81
C PHE A 49 -6.31 34.64 -11.22
N SER A 50 -6.53 33.50 -11.87
CA SER A 50 -6.01 33.22 -13.20
C SER A 50 -6.98 32.34 -14.01
N PRO A 51 -8.22 32.80 -14.27
CA PRO A 51 -9.24 32.00 -14.96
C PRO A 51 -8.86 31.66 -16.41
N GLU A 52 -8.03 32.49 -17.05
CA GLU A 52 -7.52 32.31 -18.42
C GLU A 52 -6.63 31.06 -18.57
N PHE A 53 -6.02 30.59 -17.48
CA PHE A 53 -5.09 29.46 -17.52
C PHE A 53 -5.34 28.49 -16.35
N LEU A 54 -5.93 27.33 -16.66
CA LEU A 54 -6.37 26.33 -15.69
C LEU A 54 -5.22 25.42 -15.21
N TRP A 55 -4.20 26.00 -14.58
CA TRP A 55 -3.06 25.26 -14.05
C TRP A 55 -3.40 24.22 -12.97
N PHE A 56 -4.57 24.31 -12.32
CA PHE A 56 -4.99 23.33 -11.31
C PHE A 56 -5.04 21.90 -11.88
N PHE A 57 -5.23 21.72 -13.20
CA PHE A 57 -5.23 20.41 -13.86
C PHE A 57 -3.90 19.67 -13.67
N PHE A 58 -2.77 20.39 -13.73
CA PHE A 58 -1.46 19.77 -13.54
C PHE A 58 -1.29 19.25 -12.11
N SER A 59 -1.74 20.02 -11.11
CA SER A 59 -1.76 19.58 -9.71
C SER A 59 -2.70 18.40 -9.51
N LEU A 60 -3.91 18.46 -10.09
CA LEU A 60 -4.92 17.41 -9.98
C LEU A 60 -4.40 16.08 -10.53
N ILE A 61 -3.86 16.08 -11.75
CA ILE A 61 -3.38 14.87 -12.42
C ILE A 61 -2.07 14.38 -11.78
N GLY A 62 -1.10 15.27 -11.55
CA GLY A 62 0.20 14.91 -11.00
C GLY A 62 0.09 14.28 -9.61
N TRP A 63 -0.64 14.92 -8.70
CA TRP A 63 -0.85 14.37 -7.36
C TRP A 63 -1.85 13.21 -7.37
N GLY A 64 -2.87 13.26 -8.23
CA GLY A 64 -3.85 12.19 -8.38
C GLY A 64 -3.22 10.88 -8.84
N MET A 65 -2.24 10.93 -9.75
CA MET A 65 -1.46 9.77 -10.16
C MET A 65 -0.67 9.16 -8.98
N GLY A 66 0.05 9.98 -8.21
CA GLY A 66 0.79 9.51 -7.04
C GLY A 66 -0.13 8.84 -6.00
N LEU A 67 -1.29 9.43 -5.76
CA LEU A 67 -2.31 8.88 -4.87
C LEU A 67 -2.89 7.56 -5.42
N GLY A 68 -3.10 7.46 -6.74
CA GLY A 68 -3.53 6.24 -7.41
C GLY A 68 -2.53 5.10 -7.26
N PHE A 69 -1.23 5.37 -7.43
CA PHE A 69 -0.17 4.38 -7.19
C PHE A 69 -0.13 3.91 -5.73
N HIS A 70 -0.24 4.83 -4.77
CA HIS A 70 -0.28 4.48 -3.35
C HIS A 70 -1.52 3.65 -3.01
N ALA A 71 -2.69 3.98 -3.58
CA ALA A 71 -3.91 3.19 -3.41
C ALA A 71 -3.71 1.75 -3.92
N MET A 72 -3.14 1.60 -5.11
CA MET A 72 -2.83 0.29 -5.70
C MET A 72 -1.94 -0.56 -4.78
N GLU A 73 -0.89 0.02 -4.21
CA GLU A 73 0.00 -0.65 -3.26
C GLU A 73 -0.74 -1.09 -1.98
N VAL A 74 -1.50 -0.18 -1.37
CA VAL A 74 -2.21 -0.42 -0.10
C VAL A 74 -3.30 -1.48 -0.25
N PHE A 75 -4.08 -1.42 -1.33
CA PHE A 75 -5.18 -2.37 -1.58
C PHE A 75 -4.69 -3.69 -2.21
N GLY A 76 -3.37 -3.88 -2.36
CA GLY A 76 -2.81 -5.12 -2.90
C GLY A 76 -3.14 -5.34 -4.37
N TYR A 77 -3.44 -4.26 -5.10
CA TYR A 77 -3.62 -4.28 -6.54
C TYR A 77 -2.29 -3.92 -7.19
N ASN A 78 -1.44 -4.92 -7.42
CA ASN A 78 -0.21 -4.68 -8.16
C ASN A 78 -0.52 -4.68 -9.67
N PRO A 79 -0.36 -3.55 -10.38
CA PRO A 79 -0.71 -3.46 -11.81
C PRO A 79 0.12 -4.44 -12.68
N PHE A 80 1.28 -4.89 -12.20
CA PHE A 80 2.14 -5.83 -12.92
C PHE A 80 1.95 -7.29 -12.50
N LEU A 81 1.62 -7.56 -11.22
CA LEU A 81 1.63 -8.92 -10.64
C LEU A 81 0.24 -9.47 -10.31
N GLY A 82 -0.80 -8.63 -10.39
CA GLY A 82 -2.17 -8.97 -10.10
C GLY A 82 -2.51 -9.06 -8.61
N LYS A 83 -3.79 -9.28 -8.31
CA LYS A 83 -4.29 -9.44 -6.94
C LYS A 83 -3.71 -10.70 -6.28
N GLY A 84 -3.34 -10.60 -5.00
CA GLY A 84 -2.94 -11.75 -4.18
C GLY A 84 -1.54 -12.33 -4.47
N TRP A 85 -0.72 -11.68 -5.31
CA TRP A 85 0.66 -12.12 -5.54
C TRP A 85 1.49 -12.15 -4.25
N GLU A 86 1.32 -11.14 -3.38
CA GLU A 86 2.04 -11.02 -2.11
C GLU A 86 1.77 -12.21 -1.18
N ASP A 87 0.54 -12.71 -1.16
CA ASP A 87 0.15 -13.87 -0.35
C ASP A 87 0.64 -15.18 -0.94
N ARG A 88 0.62 -15.33 -2.27
CA ARG A 88 1.21 -16.49 -2.95
C ARG A 88 2.70 -16.58 -2.68
N LYS A 89 3.45 -15.48 -2.85
CA LYS A 89 4.90 -15.48 -2.60
C LYS A 89 5.26 -15.69 -1.13
N LEU A 90 4.46 -15.19 -0.18
CA LEU A 90 4.71 -15.53 1.21
C LEU A 90 4.56 -17.04 1.44
N ARG A 91 3.49 -17.66 0.93
CA ARG A 91 3.27 -19.12 1.10
C ARG A 91 4.43 -19.92 0.53
N GLU A 92 4.89 -19.57 -0.65
CA GLU A 92 5.98 -20.25 -1.34
C GLU A 92 7.31 -20.15 -0.57
N LEU A 93 7.60 -18.99 0.03
CA LEU A 93 8.78 -18.79 0.88
C LEU A 93 8.70 -19.58 2.19
N MET A 94 7.53 -19.59 2.86
CA MET A 94 7.34 -20.37 4.08
C MET A 94 7.49 -21.88 3.83
N GLU A 95 6.96 -22.36 2.70
CA GLU A 95 7.07 -23.77 2.33
C GLU A 95 8.52 -24.15 2.01
N LYS A 96 9.26 -23.27 1.33
CA LYS A 96 10.68 -23.47 1.07
C LYS A 96 11.51 -23.52 2.35
N GLU A 97 11.28 -22.60 3.29
CA GLU A 97 11.96 -22.63 4.60
C GLU A 97 11.64 -23.90 5.40
N ARG A 98 10.44 -24.44 5.26
CA ARG A 98 10.03 -25.69 5.93
C ARG A 98 10.77 -26.89 5.33
N GLN A 99 10.87 -26.95 4.00
CA GLN A 99 11.61 -28.01 3.29
C GLN A 99 13.11 -27.95 3.57
N ASP A 100 13.70 -26.74 3.60
CA ASP A 100 15.12 -26.57 3.91
C ASP A 100 15.42 -27.04 5.33
N ARG A 101 14.60 -26.68 6.33
CA ARG A 101 14.77 -27.18 7.71
C ARG A 101 14.69 -28.71 7.80
N ALA A 102 13.69 -29.32 7.17
CA ALA A 102 13.51 -30.78 7.17
C ALA A 102 14.63 -31.55 6.45
N LYS A 103 15.48 -30.87 5.67
CA LYS A 103 16.64 -31.49 4.99
C LYS A 103 17.90 -31.54 5.88
N TYR A 104 17.98 -30.69 6.90
CA TYR A 104 19.11 -30.61 7.83
C TYR A 104 18.80 -31.27 9.19
N GLU A 105 17.58 -31.77 9.37
CA GLU A 105 17.15 -32.66 10.46
C GLU A 105 17.25 -34.12 10.02
#